data_AF-A0A843F1P1-F1
#
_entry.id   AF-A0A843F1P1-F1
#
_cell.length_a   1.000
_cell.length_b   1.000
_cell.length_c   1.000
_cell.angle_alpha   90.00
_cell.angle_beta   90.00
_cell.angle_gamma   90.00
#
_symmetry.space_group_name_H-M   'P 1'
#
loop_
_entity.id
_entity.type
_entity.pdbx_description
1 polymer ?
#
loop_
_entity_poly.entity_id
_entity_poly.type
_entity_poly.pdbx_seq_one_letter_code
_entity_poly.pdbx_strand_id
1 'polypeptide(L)'
;MAAIKDNNSLDFLPNYVTLKNGNRLDKAEYVDMAIRTEAYIKSNGRLPAIVYLKSTLPDYSDSTMKLFIKTFDFKGTSIDEALSVISKKKLYSKYFNSQKTDKQTINDAKSGKGSNCVDWGQVYYRIAKSLGYSVQFIHVRCRVSGTGHIRLRLKHSKHTNGNWINRDPAAVADITNGNVKSLWCDDGNIIAYDPSWIFTDLYSS
;
A
#
# COMPACT_ATOMS: atom_id res chain seq x y z
N MET A 1 13.53 -3.55 -28.32
CA MET A 1 12.76 -2.56 -27.54
C MET A 1 11.28 -2.72 -27.88
N ALA A 2 10.38 -2.56 -26.90
CA ALA A 2 8.95 -2.86 -27.04
C ALA A 2 8.23 -1.61 -27.57
N ALA A 3 7.43 -1.70 -28.63
CA ALA A 3 6.84 -0.51 -29.27
C ALA A 3 5.99 0.34 -28.30
N ILE A 4 5.45 -0.29 -27.26
CA ILE A 4 4.72 0.38 -26.17
C ILE A 4 5.66 1.09 -25.19
N LYS A 5 6.85 0.54 -24.92
CA LYS A 5 7.88 1.16 -24.08
C LYS A 5 8.59 2.32 -24.77
N ASP A 6 8.58 2.32 -26.11
CA ASP A 6 9.24 3.34 -26.92
C ASP A 6 8.36 4.59 -27.13
N ASN A 7 7.12 4.57 -26.59
CA ASN A 7 6.19 5.69 -26.70
C ASN A 7 6.27 6.61 -25.48
N ASN A 8 6.52 7.90 -25.71
CA ASN A 8 6.69 8.89 -24.64
C ASN A 8 5.37 9.34 -24.00
N SER A 9 4.21 9.04 -24.61
CA SER A 9 2.89 9.28 -24.02
C SER A 9 1.93 8.14 -24.36
N LEU A 10 1.16 7.70 -23.35
CA LEU A 10 0.09 6.70 -23.48
C LEU A 10 -1.29 7.30 -23.19
N ASP A 11 -1.44 8.62 -23.36
CA ASP A 11 -2.67 9.36 -23.03
C ASP A 11 -3.82 9.04 -23.99
N PHE A 12 -3.51 8.63 -25.22
CA PHE A 12 -4.47 8.16 -26.21
C PHE A 12 -5.16 6.84 -25.81
N LEU A 13 -4.59 6.10 -24.86
CA LEU A 13 -5.21 4.89 -24.33
C LEU A 13 -6.28 5.24 -23.28
N PRO A 14 -7.37 4.47 -23.17
CA PRO A 14 -8.38 4.69 -22.14
C PRO A 14 -7.81 4.47 -20.74
N ASN A 15 -8.42 5.05 -19.69
CA ASN A 15 -7.92 4.82 -18.32
C ASN A 15 -8.19 3.39 -17.82
N TYR A 16 -9.18 2.72 -18.41
CA TYR A 16 -9.50 1.33 -18.17
C TYR A 16 -10.22 0.72 -19.39
N VAL A 17 -10.20 -0.61 -19.49
CA VAL A 17 -11.07 -1.37 -20.39
C VAL A 17 -12.00 -2.25 -19.57
N THR A 18 -13.19 -2.52 -20.08
CA THR A 18 -14.18 -3.38 -19.40
C THR A 18 -14.20 -4.74 -20.09
N LEU A 19 -14.01 -5.80 -19.31
CA LEU A 19 -14.10 -7.18 -19.75
C LEU A 19 -15.57 -7.57 -19.97
N LYS A 20 -15.79 -8.64 -20.74
CA LYS A 20 -17.15 -9.16 -21.03
C LYS A 20 -17.96 -9.52 -19.77
N ASN A 21 -17.28 -9.84 -18.66
CA ASN A 21 -17.90 -10.13 -17.37
C ASN A 21 -18.14 -8.88 -16.49
N GLY A 22 -17.93 -7.68 -17.02
CA GLY A 22 -18.10 -6.40 -16.31
C GLY A 22 -16.90 -5.96 -15.47
N ASN A 23 -15.86 -6.79 -15.30
CA ASN A 23 -14.66 -6.41 -14.57
C ASN A 23 -13.85 -5.36 -15.35
N ARG A 24 -13.21 -4.43 -14.64
CA ARG A 24 -12.34 -3.42 -15.25
C ARG A 24 -10.87 -3.82 -15.16
N LEU A 25 -10.12 -3.56 -16.22
CA LEU A 25 -8.66 -3.59 -16.26
C LEU A 25 -8.14 -2.17 -16.47
N ASP A 26 -7.33 -1.69 -15.55
CA ASP A 26 -6.78 -0.34 -15.62
C ASP A 26 -5.70 -0.24 -16.71
N LYS A 27 -5.41 0.99 -17.15
CA LYS A 27 -4.37 1.31 -18.14
C LYS A 27 -3.06 0.58 -17.86
N ALA A 28 -2.59 0.62 -16.63
CA ALA A 28 -1.35 -0.05 -16.22
C ALA A 28 -1.42 -1.58 -16.41
N GLU A 29 -2.54 -2.22 -16.11
CA GLU A 29 -2.69 -3.68 -16.17
C GLU A 29 -2.65 -4.19 -17.61
N TYR A 30 -3.44 -3.59 -18.52
CA TYR A 30 -3.46 -4.07 -19.89
C TYR A 30 -2.24 -3.60 -20.71
N VAL A 31 -1.60 -2.49 -20.35
CA VAL A 31 -0.30 -2.08 -20.91
C VAL A 31 0.80 -3.08 -20.50
N ASP A 32 0.85 -3.49 -19.23
CA ASP A 32 1.77 -4.54 -18.77
C ASP A 32 1.55 -5.87 -19.52
N MET A 33 0.29 -6.28 -19.68
CA MET A 33 -0.05 -7.48 -20.45
C MET A 33 0.47 -7.40 -21.89
N ALA A 34 0.31 -6.24 -22.55
CA ALA A 34 0.78 -6.05 -23.91
C ALA A 34 2.32 -6.10 -24.00
N ILE A 35 3.02 -5.48 -23.05
CA ILE A 35 4.49 -5.54 -22.95
C ILE A 35 4.99 -6.98 -22.78
N ARG A 36 4.36 -7.77 -21.89
CA ARG A 36 4.73 -9.18 -21.67
C ARG A 36 4.43 -10.05 -22.87
N THR A 37 3.33 -9.77 -23.56
CA THR A 37 2.97 -10.45 -24.82
C THR A 37 4.06 -10.22 -25.87
N GLU A 38 4.48 -8.97 -26.05
CA GLU A 38 5.53 -8.63 -27.01
C GLU A 38 6.89 -9.26 -26.67
N ALA A 39 7.27 -9.26 -25.39
CA ALA A 39 8.47 -9.93 -24.92
C ALA A 39 8.43 -11.44 -25.21
N TYR A 40 7.28 -12.09 -24.99
CA TYR A 40 7.09 -13.50 -25.29
C TYR A 40 7.25 -13.79 -26.79
N ILE A 41 6.64 -12.98 -27.66
CA ILE A 41 6.75 -13.12 -29.12
C ILE A 41 8.22 -13.03 -29.55
N LYS A 42 8.97 -12.05 -29.02
CA LYS A 42 10.40 -11.87 -29.32
C LYS A 42 11.24 -13.07 -28.92
N SER A 43 10.94 -13.70 -27.78
CA SER A 43 11.70 -14.85 -27.29
C SER A 43 11.29 -16.18 -27.93
N ASN A 44 10.06 -16.32 -28.43
CA ASN A 44 9.50 -17.62 -28.84
C ASN A 44 9.04 -17.68 -30.30
N GLY A 45 9.04 -16.56 -31.03
CA GLY A 45 8.58 -16.48 -32.41
C GLY A 45 7.07 -16.74 -32.61
N ARG A 46 6.28 -16.77 -31.52
CA ARG A 46 4.84 -17.07 -31.54
C ARG A 46 4.09 -16.32 -30.45
N LEU A 47 2.77 -16.19 -30.63
CA LEU A 47 1.87 -15.61 -29.63
C LEU A 47 1.78 -16.51 -28.37
N PRO A 48 1.66 -15.92 -27.16
CA PRO A 48 1.35 -16.67 -25.96
C PRO A 48 -0.10 -17.18 -26.02
N ALA A 49 -0.33 -18.41 -25.55
CA ALA A 49 -1.68 -18.99 -25.49
C ALA A 49 -2.55 -18.33 -24.39
N ILE A 50 -1.93 -17.91 -23.29
CA ILE A 50 -2.59 -17.27 -22.14
C ILE A 50 -1.68 -16.16 -21.61
N VAL A 51 -2.27 -15.01 -21.27
CA VAL A 51 -1.60 -13.91 -20.56
C VAL A 51 -2.36 -13.66 -19.27
N TYR A 52 -1.73 -13.98 -18.14
CA TYR A 52 -2.36 -13.77 -16.83
C TYR A 52 -2.46 -12.28 -16.50
N LEU A 53 -3.57 -11.88 -15.88
CA LEU A 53 -3.82 -10.54 -15.32
C LEU A 53 -2.80 -10.17 -14.22
N LYS A 54 -2.05 -11.14 -13.71
CA LYS A 54 -1.16 -10.93 -12.58
C LYS A 54 0.16 -10.31 -13.01
N SER A 55 0.15 -8.98 -12.94
CA SER A 55 1.15 -8.09 -12.35
C SER A 55 2.46 -8.78 -11.96
N THR A 56 3.50 -8.64 -12.80
CA THR A 56 4.79 -8.30 -12.19
C THR A 56 4.53 -7.09 -11.31
N LEU A 57 4.97 -7.15 -10.05
CA LEU A 57 4.96 -5.99 -9.16
C LEU A 57 5.50 -4.80 -9.98
N PRO A 58 4.84 -3.64 -9.97
CA PRO A 58 5.47 -2.42 -10.46
C PRO A 58 6.91 -2.35 -9.95
N ASP A 59 7.87 -1.92 -10.76
CA ASP A 59 9.21 -1.63 -10.24
C ASP A 59 9.10 -0.39 -9.34
N TYR A 60 8.69 -0.62 -8.10
CA TYR A 60 8.48 0.41 -7.11
C TYR A 60 9.84 0.98 -6.76
N SER A 61 10.15 2.22 -7.12
CA SER A 61 11.42 2.85 -6.73
C SER A 61 11.56 3.01 -5.20
N ASP A 62 10.45 2.97 -4.46
CA ASP A 62 10.41 3.11 -3.01
C ASP A 62 11.05 1.91 -2.29
N SER A 63 12.10 2.18 -1.51
CA SER A 63 12.86 1.18 -0.76
C SER A 63 12.05 0.45 0.30
N THR A 64 11.08 1.12 0.94
CA THR A 64 10.19 0.51 1.94
C THR A 64 9.26 -0.49 1.28
N MET A 65 8.69 -0.16 0.12
CA MET A 65 7.87 -1.10 -0.65
C MET A 65 8.68 -2.33 -1.11
N LYS A 66 9.88 -2.12 -1.67
CA LYS A 66 10.78 -3.23 -2.06
C LYS A 66 11.11 -4.14 -0.87
N LEU A 67 11.43 -3.55 0.28
CA LEU A 67 11.74 -4.30 1.50
C LEU A 67 10.52 -5.07 2.02
N PHE A 68 9.33 -4.46 2.00
CA PHE A 68 8.10 -5.09 2.46
C PHE A 68 7.73 -6.31 1.60
N ILE A 69 7.79 -6.18 0.27
CA ILE A 69 7.64 -7.29 -0.67
C ILE A 69 8.60 -8.43 -0.33
N LYS A 70 9.90 -8.12 -0.25
CA LYS A 70 10.94 -9.12 0.01
C LYS A 70 10.76 -9.82 1.36
N THR A 71 10.30 -9.09 2.36
CA THR A 71 10.21 -9.59 3.74
C THR A 71 9.01 -10.49 3.97
N PHE A 72 7.88 -10.16 3.34
CA PHE A 72 6.60 -10.81 3.62
C PHE A 72 5.96 -11.53 2.44
N ASP A 73 6.67 -11.63 1.31
CA ASP A 73 6.14 -12.18 0.05
C ASP A 73 4.83 -11.47 -0.37
N PHE A 74 4.79 -10.16 -0.13
CA PHE A 74 3.62 -9.33 -0.45
C PHE A 74 3.47 -9.17 -1.97
N LYS A 75 2.26 -9.41 -2.48
CA LYS A 75 1.99 -9.44 -3.93
C LYS A 75 1.67 -8.07 -4.52
N GLY A 76 1.61 -7.02 -3.70
CA GLY A 76 1.50 -5.64 -4.18
C GLY A 76 0.17 -5.30 -4.83
N THR A 77 -0.95 -5.89 -4.40
CA THR A 77 -2.25 -5.67 -5.05
C THR A 77 -3.08 -4.56 -4.44
N SER A 78 -3.10 -4.41 -3.10
CA SER A 78 -3.91 -3.41 -2.41
C SER A 78 -3.43 -3.17 -0.99
N ILE A 79 -3.88 -2.07 -0.39
CA ILE A 79 -3.56 -1.77 1.01
C ILE A 79 -4.15 -2.79 1.99
N ASP A 80 -5.33 -3.35 1.68
CA ASP A 80 -5.99 -4.35 2.53
C ASP A 80 -5.23 -5.68 2.49
N GLU A 81 -4.64 -6.03 1.34
CA GLU A 81 -3.70 -7.16 1.27
C GLU A 81 -2.45 -6.90 2.12
N ALA A 82 -1.86 -5.71 2.05
CA ALA A 82 -0.71 -5.37 2.88
C ALA A 82 -1.05 -5.50 4.38
N LEU A 83 -2.18 -4.95 4.81
CA LEU A 83 -2.66 -5.03 6.20
C LEU A 83 -2.89 -6.48 6.65
N SER A 84 -3.33 -7.35 5.74
CA SER A 84 -3.53 -8.77 6.06
C SER A 84 -2.24 -9.46 6.52
N VAL A 85 -1.07 -9.02 6.04
CA VAL A 85 0.26 -9.55 6.42
C VAL A 85 0.53 -9.40 7.92
N ILE A 86 0.05 -8.31 8.54
CA ILE A 86 0.33 -7.99 9.94
C ILE A 86 -0.84 -8.34 10.88
N SER A 87 -2.06 -8.47 10.34
CA SER A 87 -3.33 -8.65 11.07
C SER A 87 -3.47 -9.91 11.94
N LYS A 88 -2.48 -10.82 11.89
CA LYS A 88 -2.47 -12.10 12.62
C LYS A 88 -1.22 -12.28 13.49
N LYS A 89 -0.41 -11.24 13.66
CA LYS A 89 0.95 -11.36 14.22
C LYS A 89 1.17 -10.65 15.55
N LYS A 90 0.17 -9.92 16.07
CA LYS A 90 0.25 -9.13 17.33
C LYS A 90 1.54 -8.29 17.39
N LEU A 91 1.69 -7.38 16.44
CA LEU A 91 2.88 -6.56 16.20
C LEU A 91 2.71 -5.11 16.66
N TYR A 92 1.81 -4.84 17.60
CA TYR A 92 1.70 -3.51 18.19
C TYR A 92 2.54 -3.40 19.48
N SER A 93 3.14 -2.24 19.70
CA SER A 93 3.87 -1.91 20.93
C SER A 93 3.65 -0.45 21.30
N LYS A 94 3.34 -0.19 22.56
CA LYS A 94 2.96 1.16 23.05
C LYS A 94 4.20 1.98 23.42
N TYR A 95 4.46 3.06 22.69
CA TYR A 95 5.38 4.15 23.05
C TYR A 95 4.99 5.45 22.32
N PHE A 96 5.31 6.60 22.90
CA PHE A 96 4.70 7.90 22.58
C PHE A 96 5.25 8.64 21.34
N ASN A 97 6.33 8.16 20.72
CA ASN A 97 7.03 8.83 19.61
C ASN A 97 7.49 7.83 18.54
N SER A 98 7.77 8.31 17.33
CA SER A 98 8.55 7.54 16.34
C SER A 98 9.88 7.13 16.97
N GLN A 99 10.23 5.85 16.92
CA GLN A 99 11.52 5.35 17.43
C GLN A 99 12.26 4.51 16.39
N LYS A 100 11.63 4.20 15.26
CA LYS A 100 12.13 3.21 14.33
C LYS A 100 11.97 3.70 12.91
N THR A 101 13.01 3.52 12.11
CA THR A 101 12.91 3.70 10.66
C THR A 101 11.98 2.65 10.06
N ASP A 102 11.46 2.89 8.85
CA ASP A 102 10.65 1.91 8.12
C ASP A 102 11.34 0.54 8.02
N LYS A 103 12.65 0.55 7.72
CA LYS A 103 13.48 -0.66 7.63
C LYS A 103 13.51 -1.42 8.95
N GLN A 104 13.68 -0.71 10.07
CA GLN A 104 13.69 -1.32 11.39
C GLN A 104 12.31 -1.87 11.74
N THR A 105 11.23 -1.13 11.49
CA THR A 105 9.85 -1.58 11.69
C THR A 105 9.54 -2.87 10.93
N ILE A 106 9.94 -2.96 9.66
CA ILE A 106 9.72 -4.18 8.84
C ILE A 106 10.55 -5.37 9.36
N ASN A 107 11.83 -5.16 9.72
CA ASN A 107 12.70 -6.22 10.22
C ASN A 107 12.29 -6.72 11.61
N ASP A 108 11.86 -5.82 12.49
CA ASP A 108 11.31 -6.15 13.81
C ASP A 108 10.03 -6.97 13.66
N ALA A 109 9.13 -6.54 12.79
CA ALA A 109 7.90 -7.27 12.47
C ALA A 109 8.17 -8.69 11.94
N LYS A 110 9.21 -8.87 11.10
CA LYS A 110 9.65 -10.20 10.66
C LYS A 110 10.07 -11.09 11.83
N SER A 111 10.66 -10.48 12.86
CA SER A 111 11.15 -11.15 14.07
C SER A 111 10.08 -11.24 15.18
N GLY A 112 8.82 -10.91 14.88
CA GLY A 112 7.72 -10.94 15.85
C GLY A 112 7.72 -9.78 16.87
N LYS A 113 8.53 -8.75 16.66
CA LYS A 113 8.58 -7.56 17.51
C LYS A 113 7.62 -6.50 16.98
N GLY A 114 6.92 -5.83 17.90
CA GLY A 114 5.93 -4.82 17.53
C GLY A 114 6.50 -3.39 17.40
N SER A 115 5.69 -2.53 16.80
CA SER A 115 5.95 -1.09 16.65
C SER A 115 4.69 -0.26 16.99
N ASN A 116 4.83 1.05 17.14
CA ASN A 116 3.73 1.93 17.52
C ASN A 116 2.94 2.47 16.32
N CYS A 117 1.99 3.37 16.59
CA CYS A 117 1.09 3.93 15.57
C CYS A 117 1.77 4.84 14.55
N VAL A 118 2.85 5.54 14.95
CA VAL A 118 3.62 6.40 14.04
C VAL A 118 4.43 5.54 13.08
N ASP A 119 5.21 4.60 13.61
CA ASP A 119 6.09 3.73 12.82
C ASP A 119 5.28 2.89 11.81
N TRP A 120 4.16 2.30 12.26
CA TRP A 120 3.27 1.55 11.36
C TRP A 120 2.56 2.46 10.35
N GLY A 121 2.15 3.66 10.77
CA GLY A 121 1.55 4.66 9.89
C GLY A 121 2.49 5.05 8.75
N GLN A 122 3.78 5.27 9.04
CA GLN A 122 4.80 5.67 8.08
C GLN A 122 5.09 4.58 7.04
N VAL A 123 5.28 3.34 7.47
CA VAL A 123 5.46 2.20 6.56
C VAL A 123 4.28 2.08 5.60
N TYR A 124 3.05 2.13 6.12
CA TYR A 124 1.85 1.97 5.30
C TYR A 124 1.51 3.19 4.46
N TYR A 125 1.94 4.39 4.87
CA TYR A 125 1.87 5.58 4.03
C TYR A 125 2.65 5.37 2.73
N ARG A 126 3.90 4.91 2.83
CA ARG A 126 4.77 4.66 1.65
C ARG A 126 4.29 3.49 0.79
N ILE A 127 3.81 2.41 1.41
CA ILE A 127 3.20 1.29 0.69
C ILE A 127 1.96 1.77 -0.08
N ALA A 128 1.05 2.49 0.57
CA ALA A 128 -0.16 2.99 -0.08
C ALA A 128 0.15 3.98 -1.21
N LYS A 129 1.11 4.90 -1.02
CA LYS A 129 1.59 5.79 -2.08
C LYS A 129 2.15 5.02 -3.27
N SER A 130 2.94 3.99 -3.00
CA SER A 130 3.50 3.10 -4.02
C SER A 130 2.40 2.37 -4.79
N LEU A 131 1.35 1.91 -4.11
CA LEU A 131 0.15 1.30 -4.69
C LEU A 131 -0.80 2.30 -5.41
N GLY A 132 -0.40 3.57 -5.57
CA GLY A 132 -1.17 4.57 -6.32
C GLY A 132 -2.31 5.23 -5.54
N TYR A 133 -2.38 5.05 -4.22
CA TYR A 133 -3.39 5.74 -3.41
C TYR A 133 -3.02 7.22 -3.22
N SER A 134 -4.03 8.07 -3.16
CA SER A 134 -3.94 9.33 -2.42
C SER A 134 -4.02 9.00 -0.93
N VAL A 135 -3.08 9.50 -0.15
CA VAL A 135 -2.89 9.12 1.26
C VAL A 135 -2.69 10.36 2.09
N GLN A 136 -3.31 10.38 3.27
CA GLN A 136 -3.03 11.39 4.30
C GLN A 136 -2.99 10.75 5.68
N PHE A 137 -2.11 11.26 6.53
CA PHE A 137 -2.16 11.00 7.95
C PHE A 137 -3.33 11.75 8.59
N ILE A 138 -3.96 11.10 9.56
CA ILE A 138 -4.92 11.71 10.47
C ILE A 138 -4.32 11.61 11.87
N HIS A 139 -4.08 12.76 12.48
CA HIS A 139 -3.82 12.85 13.91
C HIS A 139 -5.13 13.06 14.65
N VAL A 140 -5.47 12.11 15.50
CA VAL A 140 -6.74 12.09 16.25
C VAL A 140 -6.46 12.05 17.74
N ARG A 141 -7.24 12.79 18.53
CA ARG A 141 -7.32 12.62 19.99
C ARG A 141 -8.39 11.59 20.29
N CYS A 142 -7.98 10.46 20.84
CA CYS A 142 -8.87 9.38 21.24
C CYS A 142 -9.82 9.85 22.34
N ARG A 143 -11.13 9.63 22.15
CA ARG A 143 -12.16 10.12 23.08
C ARG A 143 -12.03 9.48 24.47
N VAL A 144 -11.86 8.17 24.51
CA VAL A 144 -11.86 7.40 25.77
C VAL A 144 -10.57 7.59 26.56
N SER A 145 -9.40 7.51 25.91
CA SER A 145 -8.10 7.58 26.58
C SER A 145 -7.53 9.00 26.68
N GLY A 146 -8.03 9.96 25.89
CA GLY A 146 -7.44 11.29 25.76
C GLY A 146 -6.10 11.34 25.02
N THR A 147 -5.52 10.19 24.65
CA THR A 147 -4.22 10.08 23.99
C THR A 147 -4.28 10.44 22.51
N GLY A 148 -3.17 10.94 21.96
CA GLY A 148 -3.00 11.10 20.52
C GLY A 148 -2.83 9.74 19.81
N HIS A 149 -3.34 9.63 18.59
CA HIS A 149 -3.21 8.46 17.73
C HIS A 149 -3.06 8.87 16.26
N ILE A 150 -2.31 8.09 15.50
CA ILE A 150 -2.11 8.28 14.07
C ILE A 150 -2.79 7.15 13.31
N ARG A 151 -3.58 7.52 12.31
CA ARG A 151 -4.18 6.60 11.34
C ARG A 151 -4.08 7.18 9.94
N LEU A 152 -4.41 6.39 8.91
CA LEU A 152 -4.38 6.82 7.53
C LEU A 152 -5.80 7.01 6.99
N ARG A 153 -6.00 8.03 6.16
CA ARG A 153 -7.07 8.03 5.16
C ARG A 153 -6.49 7.82 3.78
N LEU A 154 -7.20 7.03 2.99
CA LEU A 154 -6.76 6.52 1.70
C LEU A 154 -7.87 6.70 0.66
N LYS A 155 -7.50 7.06 -0.57
CA LYS A 155 -8.41 7.18 -1.70
C LYS A 155 -7.75 6.60 -2.95
N HIS A 156 -8.48 5.76 -3.67
CA HIS A 156 -8.08 5.11 -4.90
C HIS A 156 -9.29 4.82 -5.79
N SER A 157 -9.19 5.08 -7.09
CA SER A 157 -10.29 4.90 -8.06
C SER A 157 -10.88 3.49 -8.02
N LYS A 158 -10.03 2.46 -8.08
CA LYS A 158 -10.39 1.03 -8.00
C LYS A 158 -10.75 0.53 -6.60
N HIS A 159 -9.84 0.66 -5.63
CA HIS A 159 -9.99 -0.02 -4.34
C HIS A 159 -10.95 0.67 -3.35
N THR A 160 -11.33 1.92 -3.64
CA THR A 160 -12.18 2.72 -2.74
C THR A 160 -13.34 3.37 -3.47
N ASN A 161 -13.54 3.05 -4.76
CA ASN A 161 -14.49 3.73 -5.65
C ASN A 161 -14.30 5.26 -5.67
N GLY A 162 -13.05 5.72 -5.54
CA GLY A 162 -12.74 7.14 -5.46
C GLY A 162 -13.24 7.84 -4.20
N ASN A 163 -13.55 7.13 -3.12
CA ASN A 163 -13.93 7.70 -1.83
C ASN A 163 -12.79 7.62 -0.81
N TRP A 164 -12.76 8.56 0.13
CA TRP A 164 -11.86 8.45 1.27
C TRP A 164 -12.33 7.35 2.22
N ILE A 165 -11.43 6.43 2.55
CA ILE A 165 -11.63 5.40 3.59
C ILE A 165 -10.54 5.53 4.65
N ASN A 166 -10.85 5.14 5.87
CA ASN A 166 -9.86 5.06 6.95
C ASN A 166 -9.23 3.67 7.02
N ARG A 167 -7.93 3.62 7.29
CA ARG A 167 -7.18 2.40 7.63
C ARG A 167 -6.20 2.70 8.75
N ASP A 168 -6.09 1.76 9.68
CA ASP A 168 -5.28 1.91 10.88
C ASP A 168 -4.34 0.73 11.05
N PRO A 169 -3.13 0.83 10.48
CA PRO A 169 -2.12 -0.21 10.61
C PRO A 169 -1.81 -0.61 12.05
N ALA A 170 -1.90 0.33 13.00
CA ALA A 170 -1.60 0.07 14.40
C ALA A 170 -2.71 -0.77 15.06
N ALA A 171 -3.97 -0.40 14.83
CA ALA A 171 -5.12 -1.16 15.32
C ALA A 171 -5.20 -2.55 14.67
N VAL A 172 -4.73 -2.69 13.43
CA VAL A 172 -4.60 -3.99 12.75
C VAL A 172 -3.41 -4.79 13.31
N ALA A 173 -2.32 -4.13 13.69
CA ALA A 173 -1.17 -4.79 14.29
C ALA A 173 -1.45 -5.32 15.71
N ASP A 174 -2.35 -4.70 16.47
CA ASP A 174 -2.64 -5.10 17.87
C ASP A 174 -3.50 -6.37 18.00
N ILE A 175 -4.18 -6.75 16.92
CA ILE A 175 -5.10 -7.88 16.89
C ILE A 175 -4.48 -9.13 16.26
N THR A 176 -5.14 -10.27 16.44
CA THR A 176 -4.73 -11.57 15.87
C THR A 176 -5.81 -12.24 15.03
N ASN A 177 -6.98 -11.60 14.85
CA ASN A 177 -8.15 -12.20 14.21
C ASN A 177 -8.25 -11.93 12.69
N GLY A 178 -7.28 -11.22 12.10
CA GLY A 178 -7.27 -10.94 10.67
C GLY A 178 -8.12 -9.75 10.22
N ASN A 179 -8.72 -8.98 11.13
CA ASN A 179 -9.57 -7.84 10.76
C ASN A 179 -8.74 -6.64 10.25
N VAL A 180 -8.55 -6.56 8.93
CA VAL A 180 -7.83 -5.45 8.26
C VAL A 180 -8.54 -4.10 8.33
N LYS A 181 -9.80 -4.06 8.79
CA LYS A 181 -10.59 -2.83 8.97
C LYS A 181 -10.63 -2.36 10.42
N SER A 182 -9.86 -2.98 11.31
CA SER A 182 -9.68 -2.51 12.68
C SER A 182 -9.27 -1.03 12.67
N LEU A 183 -9.90 -0.25 13.54
CA LEU A 183 -9.78 1.20 13.57
C LEU A 183 -9.87 1.67 15.01
N TRP A 184 -8.83 2.37 15.48
CA TRP A 184 -8.89 3.03 16.77
C TRP A 184 -9.31 4.48 16.62
N CYS A 185 -9.96 4.95 17.69
CA CYS A 185 -10.31 6.36 17.86
C CYS A 185 -11.15 6.89 16.70
N ASP A 186 -12.08 6.07 16.21
CA ASP A 186 -12.96 6.46 15.12
C ASP A 186 -13.94 7.55 15.52
N ASP A 187 -14.36 7.53 16.78
CA ASP A 187 -15.15 8.56 17.45
C ASP A 187 -14.29 9.67 18.09
N GLY A 188 -12.98 9.71 17.78
CA GLY A 188 -12.04 10.69 18.31
C GLY A 188 -12.07 12.03 17.57
N ASN A 189 -11.56 13.07 18.22
CA ASN A 189 -11.49 14.42 17.64
C ASN A 189 -10.27 14.55 16.73
N ILE A 190 -10.47 14.92 15.47
CA ILE A 190 -9.38 15.16 14.53
C ILE A 190 -8.63 16.43 14.95
N ILE A 191 -7.33 16.28 15.17
CA ILE A 191 -6.42 17.38 15.52
C ILE A 191 -5.86 17.99 14.24
N ALA A 192 -5.38 17.15 13.32
CA ALA A 192 -4.76 17.60 12.08
C ALA A 192 -4.78 16.50 11.01
N TYR A 193 -4.72 16.91 9.75
CA TYR A 193 -4.30 16.07 8.64
C TYR A 193 -2.84 16.37 8.32
N ASP A 194 -2.05 15.34 8.01
CA ASP A 194 -0.65 15.48 7.60
C ASP A 194 0.17 16.41 8.51
N PRO A 195 0.20 16.16 9.84
CA PRO A 195 0.90 17.05 10.76
C PRO A 195 2.39 17.07 10.42
N SER A 196 3.01 18.26 10.32
CA SER A 196 4.35 18.45 9.77
C SER A 196 5.43 17.54 10.35
N TRP A 197 5.36 17.25 11.66
CA TRP A 197 6.30 16.37 12.37
C TRP A 197 6.23 14.91 11.93
N ILE A 198 5.15 14.43 11.29
CA ILE A 198 5.04 13.02 10.89
C ILE A 198 5.97 12.66 9.72
N PHE A 199 6.42 13.67 8.97
CA PHE A 199 7.24 13.49 7.78
C PHE A 199 8.73 13.60 8.04
N THR A 200 9.16 14.13 9.20
CA THR A 200 10.59 14.34 9.47
C THR A 200 11.39 13.04 9.42
N ASP A 201 10.76 11.92 9.80
CA ASP A 201 11.41 10.61 9.89
C ASP A 201 11.20 9.74 8.65
N LEU A 202 10.33 10.16 7.71
CA LEU A 202 10.12 9.46 6.44
C LEU A 202 11.30 9.63 5.47
N TYR A 203 12.13 10.64 5.70
CA TYR A 203 13.24 11.03 4.83
C TYR A 203 14.63 10.76 5.44
N SER A 204 14.71 10.29 6.69
CA SER A 204 15.95 9.84 7.30
C SER A 204 16.27 8.43 6.79
N SER A 205 17.07 8.39 5.73
CA SER A 205 17.58 7.16 5.09
C SER A 205 18.73 6.56 5.89
#